data_AF-A0A922LY49-F1
#
_entry.id   AF-A0A922LY49-F1
#
_cell.length_a   1.000
_cell.length_b   1.000
_cell.length_c   1.000
_cell.angle_alpha   90.00
_cell.angle_beta   90.00
_cell.angle_gamma   90.00
#
_symmetry.space_group_name_H-M   'P 1'
#
loop_
_entity.id
_entity.type
_entity.pdbx_description
1 polymer ?
#
loop_
_entity_poly.entity_id
_entity_poly.type
_entity_poly.pdbx_seq_one_letter_code
_entity_poly.pdbx_strand_id
1 'polypeptide(L)'
;MKKYSYCSSMISSYSSNPTEISISHNFKIVTKTNNFCKANQLCSDHGKIINGISKLIGQNFMFAIEYFPNHSFWIKINQMNISQIKNSNLVNNWIDENSKLYLMHELESNFPSYKNESKYNGKYTAYYNHLDHKIQTTLLNRTDEIDVICETEKNTNHDQNHFIQLKQFRKCLNVNTEVLFSPNKDFDGCYSQNIMSSLQYCAYSCATDEYCTRFYYNNLTKDCIITQYIVSLIPTYANRTNGWDCYSLD
;
A
#
# COMPACT_ATOMS: atom_id res chain seq x y z
N MET A 1 30.74 -1.36 17.05
CA MET A 1 29.48 -1.33 17.83
C MET A 1 28.57 -0.24 17.28
N LYS A 2 27.52 -0.60 16.54
CA LYS A 2 26.50 0.36 16.05
C LYS A 2 25.44 0.53 17.15
N LYS A 3 25.31 1.76 17.67
CA LYS A 3 24.22 2.14 18.58
C LYS A 3 22.94 2.29 17.77
N TYR A 4 22.02 1.35 17.91
CA TYR A 4 20.64 1.53 17.47
C TYR A 4 19.92 2.35 18.54
N SER A 5 19.31 3.46 18.12
CA SER A 5 18.41 4.22 18.99
C SER A 5 17.04 3.56 18.91
N TYR A 6 16.64 2.89 19.99
CA TYR A 6 15.32 2.29 20.16
C TYR A 6 14.52 3.17 21.11
N CYS A 7 13.29 3.53 20.73
CA CYS A 7 12.28 4.05 21.63
C CYS A 7 11.22 2.96 21.84
N SER A 8 11.03 2.50 23.07
CA SER A 8 9.98 1.55 23.44
C SER A 8 9.62 1.71 24.91
N SER A 9 8.35 1.52 25.26
CA SER A 9 7.87 1.37 26.64
C SER A 9 6.91 0.17 26.72
N MET A 10 7.13 -0.70 27.69
CA MET A 10 6.39 -1.95 27.89
C MET A 10 5.11 -1.76 28.72
N ILE A 11 4.12 -2.67 28.55
CA ILE A 11 3.39 -3.39 29.62
C ILE A 11 2.56 -4.56 29.02
N SER A 12 2.67 -5.73 29.69
CA SER A 12 1.75 -6.87 29.89
C SER A 12 0.73 -7.32 28.84
N SER A 13 0.85 -8.60 28.42
CA SER A 13 -0.06 -9.36 27.57
C SER A 13 -1.15 -10.12 28.36
N TYR A 14 -2.40 -10.09 27.89
CA TYR A 14 -3.38 -11.16 28.15
C TYR A 14 -4.05 -11.61 26.86
N SER A 15 -4.27 -12.92 26.76
CA SER A 15 -4.81 -13.58 25.56
C SER A 15 -6.33 -13.56 25.57
N SER A 16 -6.92 -13.38 24.40
CA SER A 16 -8.32 -13.78 24.16
C SER A 16 -8.41 -14.39 22.76
N ASN A 17 -8.93 -15.63 22.72
CA ASN A 17 -9.17 -16.40 21.50
C ASN A 17 -10.29 -15.72 20.68
N PRO A 18 -10.12 -15.47 19.37
CA PRO A 18 -11.20 -14.97 18.54
C PRO A 18 -12.10 -16.11 18.06
N THR A 19 -13.41 -15.92 18.18
CA THR A 19 -14.47 -16.74 17.62
C THR A 19 -14.53 -16.58 16.10
N GLU A 20 -14.62 -17.70 15.37
CA GLU A 20 -14.77 -17.74 13.91
C GLU A 20 -16.12 -17.13 13.47
N ILE A 21 -16.07 -15.90 12.96
CA ILE A 21 -17.18 -15.27 12.22
C ILE A 21 -16.81 -15.32 10.74
N SER A 22 -17.75 -15.70 9.87
CA SER A 22 -17.53 -15.88 8.43
C SER A 22 -16.85 -14.67 7.78
N ILE A 23 -15.88 -14.92 6.90
CA ILE A 23 -15.07 -13.93 6.17
C ILE A 23 -15.96 -13.04 5.28
N SER A 24 -17.15 -13.51 4.91
CA SER A 24 -18.09 -12.88 3.99
C SER A 24 -18.74 -11.58 4.45
N HIS A 25 -18.91 -11.38 5.75
CA HIS A 25 -19.57 -10.17 6.29
C HIS A 25 -18.69 -8.92 6.24
N ASN A 26 -17.45 -9.04 5.78
CA ASN A 26 -16.47 -7.95 5.80
C ASN A 26 -16.29 -7.25 4.45
N PHE A 27 -16.89 -7.76 3.37
CA PHE A 27 -16.72 -7.20 2.03
C PHE A 27 -17.91 -6.35 1.61
N LYS A 28 -17.62 -5.19 1.02
CA LYS A 28 -18.66 -4.29 0.52
C LYS A 28 -18.21 -3.60 -0.77
N ILE A 29 -19.07 -3.61 -1.79
CA ILE A 29 -18.93 -2.72 -2.94
C ILE A 29 -19.34 -1.31 -2.49
N VAL A 30 -18.45 -0.33 -2.61
CA VAL A 30 -18.73 1.05 -2.18
C VAL A 30 -19.12 1.97 -3.33
N THR A 31 -18.47 1.86 -4.49
CA THR A 31 -18.75 2.61 -5.73
C THR A 31 -17.83 2.09 -6.85
N LYS A 32 -17.81 2.77 -8.00
CA LYS A 32 -16.87 2.56 -9.09
C LYS A 32 -15.86 3.71 -9.21
N THR A 33 -14.70 3.40 -9.79
CA THR A 33 -13.69 4.40 -10.17
C THR A 33 -12.75 3.82 -11.22
N ASN A 34 -12.13 4.68 -12.02
CA ASN A 34 -11.08 4.32 -12.96
C ASN A 34 -9.66 4.55 -12.40
N ASN A 35 -9.51 5.05 -11.17
CA ASN A 35 -8.21 5.36 -10.56
C ASN A 35 -7.94 4.49 -9.33
N PHE A 36 -6.80 3.80 -9.31
CA PHE A 36 -6.41 2.89 -8.24
C PHE A 36 -6.20 3.57 -6.88
N CYS A 37 -5.56 4.74 -6.84
CA CYS A 37 -5.41 5.48 -5.59
C CYS A 37 -6.76 5.98 -5.06
N LYS A 38 -7.66 6.37 -5.96
CA LYS A 38 -9.03 6.73 -5.60
C LYS A 38 -9.80 5.53 -5.05
N ALA A 39 -9.60 4.33 -5.61
CA ALA A 39 -10.22 3.11 -5.08
C ALA A 39 -9.78 2.84 -3.64
N ASN A 40 -8.49 2.97 -3.34
CA ASN A 40 -7.97 2.86 -1.97
C ASN A 40 -8.54 3.95 -1.05
N GLN A 41 -8.59 5.20 -1.51
CA GLN A 41 -9.16 6.31 -0.76
C GLN A 41 -10.64 6.08 -0.43
N LEU A 42 -11.43 5.56 -1.37
CA LEU A 42 -12.85 5.29 -1.17
C LEU A 42 -13.09 4.25 -0.07
N CYS A 43 -12.23 3.23 0.04
CA CYS A 43 -12.28 2.30 1.16
C CYS A 43 -11.88 2.94 2.48
N SER A 44 -10.83 3.76 2.49
CA SER A 44 -10.45 4.52 3.68
C SER A 44 -11.56 5.45 4.18
N ASP A 45 -12.22 6.16 3.27
CA ASP A 45 -13.35 7.03 3.58
C ASP A 45 -14.55 6.21 4.08
N HIS A 46 -14.79 5.03 3.49
CA HIS A 46 -15.81 4.10 4.01
C HIS A 46 -15.51 3.66 5.44
N GLY A 47 -14.25 3.31 5.74
CA GLY A 47 -13.80 2.97 7.09
C GLY A 47 -14.10 4.07 8.10
N LYS A 48 -13.75 5.32 7.78
CA LYS A 48 -14.05 6.49 8.62
C LYS A 48 -15.55 6.65 8.90
N ILE A 49 -16.40 6.43 7.89
CA ILE A 49 -17.87 6.52 8.03
C ILE A 49 -18.40 5.48 9.02
N ILE A 50 -17.86 4.26 9.00
CA ILE A 50 -18.26 3.18 9.91
C ILE A 50 -17.45 3.15 11.21
N ASN A 51 -16.60 4.16 11.44
CA ASN A 51 -15.69 4.27 12.58
C ASN A 51 -14.81 3.03 12.76
N GLY A 52 -14.21 2.55 11.66
CA GLY A 52 -13.30 1.40 11.63
C GLY A 52 -12.29 1.47 10.48
N ILE A 53 -11.44 0.44 10.36
CA ILE A 53 -10.45 0.34 9.29
C ILE A 53 -11.06 -0.43 8.13
N SER A 54 -11.06 0.20 6.94
CA SER A 54 -11.51 -0.46 5.72
C SER A 54 -10.53 -0.20 4.59
N LYS A 55 -10.10 -1.28 3.94
CA LYS A 55 -9.02 -1.29 2.95
C LYS A 55 -9.55 -1.83 1.62
N LEU A 56 -8.93 -1.43 0.51
CA LEU A 56 -9.19 -2.06 -0.77
C LEU A 56 -8.88 -3.56 -0.68
N ILE A 57 -9.73 -4.40 -1.26
CA ILE A 57 -9.57 -5.86 -1.22
C ILE A 57 -8.17 -6.26 -1.73
N GLY A 58 -7.43 -6.98 -0.89
CA GLY A 58 -6.10 -7.49 -1.18
C GLY A 58 -6.12 -9.00 -1.22
N GLN A 59 -5.41 -9.64 -0.30
CA GLN A 59 -5.21 -11.09 -0.22
C GLN A 59 -6.49 -11.96 -0.26
N ASN A 60 -7.62 -11.39 0.15
CA ASN A 60 -8.91 -12.07 0.23
C ASN A 60 -9.77 -11.93 -1.04
N PHE A 61 -9.22 -11.41 -2.14
CA PHE A 61 -9.95 -11.18 -3.38
C PHE A 61 -10.61 -12.44 -3.97
N MET A 62 -10.07 -13.64 -3.73
CA MET A 62 -10.68 -14.90 -4.18
C MET A 62 -12.08 -15.09 -3.60
N PHE A 63 -12.28 -14.75 -2.32
CA PHE A 63 -13.61 -14.76 -1.74
C PHE A 63 -14.50 -13.69 -2.38
N ALA A 64 -13.97 -12.50 -2.66
CA ALA A 64 -14.73 -11.45 -3.35
C ALA A 64 -15.22 -11.91 -4.75
N ILE A 65 -14.45 -12.73 -5.47
CA ILE A 65 -14.88 -13.34 -6.74
C ILE A 65 -16.11 -14.23 -6.52
N GLU A 66 -16.12 -15.06 -5.47
CA GLU A 66 -17.25 -15.93 -5.14
C GLU A 66 -18.50 -15.14 -4.72
N TYR A 67 -18.34 -14.07 -3.95
CA TYR A 67 -19.45 -13.23 -3.47
C TYR A 67 -20.00 -12.27 -4.54
N PHE A 68 -19.15 -11.82 -5.45
CA PHE A 68 -19.49 -10.85 -6.50
C PHE A 68 -19.09 -11.37 -7.89
N PRO A 69 -19.65 -12.51 -8.34
CA PRO A 69 -19.18 -13.23 -9.53
C PRO A 69 -19.34 -12.45 -10.84
N ASN A 70 -20.24 -11.46 -10.87
CA ASN A 70 -20.55 -10.66 -12.06
C ASN A 70 -19.90 -9.26 -12.02
N HIS A 71 -18.89 -9.05 -11.18
CA HIS A 71 -18.26 -7.75 -10.99
C HIS A 71 -16.78 -7.78 -11.36
N SER A 72 -16.35 -6.81 -12.17
CA SER A 72 -14.92 -6.49 -12.31
C SER A 72 -14.55 -5.47 -11.25
N PHE A 73 -13.45 -5.68 -10.54
CA PHE A 73 -13.08 -4.83 -9.41
C PHE A 73 -11.58 -4.69 -9.21
N TRP A 74 -11.18 -3.57 -8.61
CA TRP A 74 -9.81 -3.28 -8.23
C TRP A 74 -9.29 -4.23 -7.15
N ILE A 75 -8.04 -4.68 -7.28
CA ILE A 75 -7.34 -5.46 -6.26
C ILE A 75 -6.10 -4.68 -5.81
N LYS A 76 -5.84 -4.63 -4.50
CA LYS A 76 -4.73 -3.88 -3.90
C LYS A 76 -3.32 -4.32 -4.33
N ILE A 77 -3.21 -5.50 -4.94
CA ILE A 77 -1.97 -6.09 -5.46
C ILE A 77 -1.31 -5.14 -6.48
N ASN A 78 -0.04 -4.80 -6.25
CA ASN A 78 0.69 -3.81 -7.06
C ASN A 78 2.22 -4.06 -7.16
N GLN A 79 2.92 -3.23 -7.94
CA GLN A 79 4.38 -3.26 -8.12
C GLN A 79 5.07 -1.91 -7.88
N MET A 80 4.46 -1.01 -7.12
CA MET A 80 4.96 0.36 -6.97
C MET A 80 6.20 0.46 -6.07
N ASN A 81 6.47 -0.54 -5.23
CA ASN A 81 7.71 -0.63 -4.45
C ASN A 81 8.79 -1.45 -5.17
N ILE A 82 9.25 -0.97 -6.33
CA ILE A 82 10.17 -1.73 -7.19
C ILE A 82 11.53 -2.01 -6.54
N SER A 83 11.96 -1.24 -5.52
CA SER A 83 13.24 -1.48 -4.83
C SER A 83 13.28 -2.82 -4.09
N GLN A 84 12.15 -3.27 -3.53
CA GLN A 84 12.01 -4.63 -2.98
C GLN A 84 12.10 -5.69 -4.08
N ILE A 85 11.60 -5.37 -5.28
CA ILE A 85 11.63 -6.27 -6.44
C ILE A 85 13.06 -6.40 -7.00
N LYS A 86 13.80 -5.29 -7.14
CA LYS A 86 15.19 -5.28 -7.68
C LYS A 86 16.21 -6.00 -6.80
N ASN A 87 16.08 -5.93 -5.48
CA ASN A 87 17.01 -6.57 -4.54
C ASN A 87 16.81 -8.08 -4.39
N SER A 88 15.93 -8.65 -5.19
CA SER A 88 15.54 -10.03 -5.12
C SER A 88 15.65 -10.63 -6.52
N ASN A 89 15.92 -11.93 -6.65
CA ASN A 89 15.82 -12.64 -7.94
C ASN A 89 14.35 -12.70 -8.47
N LEU A 90 13.47 -11.84 -7.97
CA LEU A 90 12.02 -11.93 -8.01
C LEU A 90 11.40 -10.89 -8.97
N VAL A 91 11.95 -10.81 -10.18
CA VAL A 91 11.49 -9.90 -11.26
C VAL A 91 10.00 -10.11 -11.65
N ASN A 92 9.33 -11.09 -11.05
CA ASN A 92 7.96 -11.51 -11.31
C ASN A 92 7.01 -11.33 -10.11
N ASN A 93 7.39 -10.61 -9.06
CA ASN A 93 6.55 -10.54 -7.85
C ASN A 93 5.64 -9.31 -7.80
N TRP A 94 4.41 -9.53 -7.35
CA TRP A 94 3.44 -8.51 -7.01
C TRP A 94 3.17 -8.53 -5.51
N ILE A 95 2.94 -7.36 -4.92
CA ILE A 95 2.93 -7.17 -3.46
C ILE A 95 1.54 -6.74 -3.00
N ASP A 96 1.07 -7.36 -1.92
CA ASP A 96 0.02 -6.82 -1.07
C ASP A 96 0.61 -6.44 0.31
N GLU A 97 0.27 -5.24 0.78
CA GLU A 97 0.81 -4.51 1.95
C GLU A 97 2.27 -4.84 2.32
N ASN A 98 2.51 -5.92 3.06
CA ASN A 98 3.78 -6.15 3.75
C ASN A 98 4.44 -7.55 3.63
N SER A 99 3.95 -8.53 2.86
CA SER A 99 4.71 -9.80 2.80
C SER A 99 4.32 -10.85 1.77
N LYS A 100 3.08 -10.85 1.25
CA LYS A 100 2.67 -11.91 0.33
C LYS A 100 3.10 -11.56 -1.09
N LEU A 101 4.00 -12.38 -1.61
CA LEU A 101 4.50 -12.28 -2.97
C LEU A 101 3.60 -13.12 -3.88
N TYR A 102 2.96 -12.47 -4.84
CA TYR A 102 2.19 -13.13 -5.89
C TYR A 102 3.07 -13.31 -7.11
N LEU A 103 3.05 -14.51 -7.71
CA LEU A 103 3.88 -14.82 -8.86
C LEU A 103 3.19 -14.35 -10.14
N MET A 104 3.93 -13.69 -11.03
CA MET A 104 3.37 -13.13 -12.27
C MET A 104 2.64 -14.15 -13.15
N HIS A 105 2.98 -15.45 -13.10
CA HIS A 105 2.26 -16.47 -13.89
C HIS A 105 0.87 -16.80 -13.35
N GLU A 106 0.56 -16.41 -12.11
CA GLU A 106 -0.78 -16.48 -11.51
C GLU A 106 -1.65 -15.30 -11.95
N LEU A 107 -1.06 -14.29 -12.59
CA LEU A 107 -1.72 -13.10 -13.11
C LEU A 107 -1.68 -13.15 -14.64
N GLU A 108 -2.82 -13.04 -15.31
CA GLU A 108 -2.80 -12.86 -16.75
C GLU A 108 -2.41 -11.42 -17.10
N SER A 109 -1.09 -11.22 -17.19
CA SER A 109 -0.51 -10.03 -17.77
C SER A 109 -0.14 -10.33 -19.22
N ASN A 110 -0.84 -9.72 -20.17
CA ASN A 110 -0.43 -9.70 -21.58
C ASN A 110 0.85 -8.87 -21.85
N PHE A 111 1.56 -8.44 -20.80
CA PHE A 111 2.66 -7.47 -20.89
C PHE A 111 3.94 -8.02 -20.24
N PRO A 112 5.12 -7.72 -20.84
CA PRO A 112 6.40 -8.30 -20.43
C PRO A 112 6.78 -7.92 -18.99
N SER A 113 7.38 -8.84 -18.22
CA SER A 113 7.93 -8.55 -16.89
C SER A 113 9.03 -7.50 -16.92
N TYR A 114 9.38 -6.95 -15.75
CA TYR A 114 10.47 -5.98 -15.54
C TYR A 114 11.88 -6.55 -15.82
N LYS A 115 12.03 -7.57 -16.69
CA LYS A 115 13.33 -8.17 -16.99
C LYS A 115 14.23 -7.30 -17.86
N ASN A 116 13.74 -6.21 -18.47
CA ASN A 116 14.54 -5.28 -19.26
C ASN A 116 14.14 -3.83 -19.00
N GLU A 117 15.05 -3.04 -18.43
CA GLU A 117 14.88 -1.64 -18.06
C GLU A 117 14.47 -0.72 -19.24
N SER A 118 14.56 -1.19 -20.49
CA SER A 118 14.24 -0.40 -21.68
C SER A 118 12.81 -0.56 -22.22
N LYS A 119 11.97 -1.46 -21.67
CA LYS A 119 10.62 -1.74 -22.22
C LYS A 119 9.51 -2.00 -21.20
N TYR A 120 9.69 -1.70 -19.90
CA TYR A 120 8.61 -1.88 -18.94
C TYR A 120 7.64 -0.69 -18.96
N ASN A 121 6.45 -0.89 -19.54
CA ASN A 121 5.57 0.19 -19.98
C ASN A 121 4.23 0.25 -19.21
N GLY A 122 4.24 0.25 -17.88
CA GLY A 122 3.15 0.95 -17.19
C GLY A 122 2.11 0.16 -16.40
N LYS A 123 2.21 -1.16 -16.18
CA LYS A 123 1.12 -1.89 -15.48
C LYS A 123 1.54 -2.35 -14.09
N TYR A 124 1.18 -1.55 -13.08
CA TYR A 124 1.62 -1.74 -11.69
C TYR A 124 0.50 -2.06 -10.73
N THR A 125 -0.74 -2.20 -11.22
CA THR A 125 -1.91 -2.48 -10.38
C THR A 125 -2.70 -3.64 -10.97
N ALA A 126 -3.35 -4.42 -10.10
CA ALA A 126 -4.15 -5.57 -10.49
C ALA A 126 -5.65 -5.29 -10.36
N TYR A 127 -6.44 -5.99 -11.15
CA TYR A 127 -7.89 -6.01 -11.04
C TYR A 127 -8.43 -7.37 -11.48
N TYR A 128 -9.59 -7.75 -10.98
CA TYR A 128 -10.31 -8.93 -11.48
C TYR A 128 -11.21 -8.53 -12.64
N ASN A 129 -11.14 -9.26 -13.75
CA ASN A 129 -12.09 -9.15 -14.85
C ASN A 129 -13.07 -10.33 -14.81
N HIS A 130 -14.33 -10.06 -14.50
CA HIS A 130 -15.37 -11.11 -14.44
C HIS A 130 -15.67 -11.72 -15.81
N LEU A 131 -15.51 -10.98 -16.91
CA LEU A 131 -15.79 -11.48 -18.26
C LEU A 131 -14.80 -12.57 -18.68
N ASP A 132 -13.54 -12.41 -18.30
CA ASP A 132 -12.47 -13.36 -18.62
C ASP A 132 -12.22 -14.36 -17.49
N HIS A 133 -12.87 -14.17 -16.34
CA HIS A 133 -12.65 -14.87 -15.06
C HIS A 133 -11.21 -14.87 -14.57
N LYS A 134 -10.49 -13.76 -14.76
CA LYS A 134 -9.05 -13.70 -14.50
C LYS A 134 -8.60 -12.38 -13.91
N ILE A 135 -7.47 -12.45 -13.20
CA ILE A 135 -6.78 -11.27 -12.70
C ILE A 135 -5.92 -10.71 -13.83
N GLN A 136 -6.08 -9.41 -14.09
CA GLN A 136 -5.40 -8.67 -15.14
C GLN A 136 -4.65 -7.48 -14.54
N THR A 137 -3.66 -7.00 -15.28
CA THR A 137 -2.82 -5.87 -14.87
C THR A 137 -3.16 -4.60 -15.65
N THR A 138 -3.03 -3.44 -15.01
CA THR A 138 -3.34 -2.14 -15.63
C THR A 138 -2.50 -1.00 -15.03
N LEU A 139 -2.52 0.14 -15.73
CA LEU A 139 -2.02 1.44 -15.27
C LEU A 139 -2.83 1.93 -14.06
N LEU A 140 -2.27 2.91 -13.34
CA LEU A 140 -2.95 3.58 -12.21
C LEU A 140 -4.33 4.13 -12.61
N ASN A 141 -4.45 4.61 -13.86
CA ASN A 141 -5.69 5.09 -14.46
C ASN A 141 -6.15 4.14 -15.57
N ARG A 142 -7.38 3.66 -15.47
CA ARG A 142 -8.09 2.94 -16.53
C ARG A 142 -8.89 3.91 -17.39
N THR A 143 -9.31 3.44 -18.54
CA THR A 143 -10.27 4.14 -19.40
C THR A 143 -11.72 3.98 -18.91
N ASP A 144 -12.02 2.85 -18.27
CA ASP A 144 -13.32 2.48 -17.74
C ASP A 144 -13.31 2.44 -16.21
N GLU A 145 -14.45 2.71 -15.59
CA GLU A 145 -14.64 2.58 -14.16
C GLU A 145 -15.05 1.14 -13.79
N ILE A 146 -14.38 0.59 -12.79
CA ILE A 146 -14.68 -0.73 -12.24
C ILE A 146 -15.00 -0.63 -10.75
N ASP A 147 -15.58 -1.69 -10.19
CA ASP A 147 -16.05 -1.69 -8.81
C ASP A 147 -14.90 -1.60 -7.81
N VAL A 148 -15.19 -0.96 -6.69
CA VAL A 148 -14.32 -0.87 -5.52
C VAL A 148 -14.92 -1.74 -4.44
N ILE A 149 -14.26 -2.85 -4.15
CA ILE A 149 -14.61 -3.74 -3.05
C ILE A 149 -13.68 -3.44 -1.88
N CYS A 150 -14.28 -3.07 -0.76
CA CYS A 150 -13.58 -2.80 0.47
C CYS A 150 -13.72 -3.97 1.43
N GLU A 151 -12.63 -4.31 2.09
CA GLU A 151 -12.56 -5.24 3.20
C GLU A 151 -12.45 -4.45 4.51
N THR A 152 -13.40 -4.67 5.40
CA THR A 152 -13.40 -4.07 6.74
C THR A 152 -12.74 -5.02 7.73
N GLU A 153 -11.76 -4.51 8.47
CA GLU A 153 -11.12 -5.27 9.53
C GLU A 153 -12.12 -5.47 10.68
N LYS A 154 -12.27 -6.72 11.14
CA LYS A 154 -13.11 -7.01 12.32
C LYS A 154 -12.45 -6.37 13.53
N ASN A 155 -13.19 -5.53 14.25
CA ASN A 155 -12.80 -5.01 15.55
C ASN A 155 -12.72 -6.17 16.58
N THR A 156 -11.61 -6.90 16.59
CA THR A 156 -11.27 -7.77 17.72
C THR A 156 -10.68 -6.89 18.81
N ASN A 157 -11.54 -6.36 19.68
CA ASN A 157 -11.17 -5.63 20.89
C ASN A 157 -10.23 -4.43 20.68
N HIS A 158 -10.71 -3.40 19.98
CA HIS A 158 -10.19 -2.06 20.24
C HIS A 158 -10.83 -1.55 21.53
N ASP A 159 -10.09 -1.62 22.63
CA ASP A 159 -10.30 -0.72 23.76
C ASP A 159 -10.49 0.69 23.16
N GLN A 160 -11.67 1.27 23.41
CA GLN A 160 -12.19 2.48 22.77
C GLN A 160 -11.36 3.76 23.05
N ASN A 161 -10.11 3.66 23.50
CA ASN A 161 -9.33 4.76 24.05
C ASN A 161 -7.85 4.86 23.59
N HIS A 162 -7.35 4.03 22.66
CA HIS A 162 -5.98 4.22 22.16
C HIS A 162 -5.97 4.99 20.83
N PHE A 163 -6.14 6.31 20.95
CA PHE A 163 -6.10 7.30 19.84
C PHE A 163 -4.74 7.39 19.11
N ILE A 164 -3.77 6.56 19.49
CA ILE A 164 -2.45 6.47 18.87
C ILE A 164 -2.10 4.98 18.79
N GLN A 165 -2.32 4.37 17.63
CA GLN A 165 -1.67 3.10 17.33
C GLN A 165 -0.15 3.35 17.32
N LEU A 166 0.59 2.66 18.19
CA LEU A 166 2.05 2.76 18.27
C LEU A 166 2.68 2.21 16.99
N LYS A 167 2.78 3.05 15.96
CA LYS A 167 3.49 2.75 14.71
C LYS A 167 5.00 2.91 14.92
N GLN A 168 5.73 1.80 14.91
CA GLN A 168 7.19 1.83 14.96
C GLN A 168 7.75 1.85 13.54
N PHE A 169 8.36 2.98 13.16
CA PHE A 169 9.00 3.12 11.86
C PHE A 169 10.49 2.79 11.94
N ARG A 170 10.96 1.96 11.03
CA ARG A 170 12.40 1.72 10.86
C ARG A 170 12.94 2.46 9.64
N LYS A 171 14.13 3.02 9.80
CA LYS A 171 14.88 3.61 8.69
C LYS A 171 15.21 2.52 7.68
N CYS A 172 14.86 2.74 6.41
CA CYS A 172 15.15 1.82 5.32
C CYS A 172 16.68 1.66 5.18
N LEU A 173 17.17 0.42 5.23
CA LEU A 173 18.62 0.13 5.21
C LEU A 173 19.17 0.17 3.78
N ASN A 174 20.39 0.71 3.63
CA ASN A 174 21.25 0.60 2.43
C ASN A 174 20.58 0.99 1.11
N VAL A 175 19.73 2.01 1.09
CA VAL A 175 19.12 2.48 -0.16
C VAL A 175 19.97 3.63 -0.71
N ASN A 176 20.61 3.41 -1.87
CA ASN A 176 21.14 4.52 -2.67
C ASN A 176 19.98 5.49 -2.95
N THR A 177 20.21 6.80 -2.83
CA THR A 177 19.18 7.82 -3.04
C THR A 177 18.47 7.66 -4.38
N GLU A 178 19.17 7.25 -5.43
CA GLU A 178 18.56 7.01 -6.74
C GLU A 178 17.51 5.88 -6.75
N VAL A 179 17.68 4.87 -5.90
CA VAL A 179 16.77 3.71 -5.79
C VAL A 179 15.53 4.04 -4.95
N LEU A 180 15.52 5.18 -4.27
CA LEU A 180 14.36 5.68 -3.53
C LEU A 180 13.31 6.32 -4.44
N PHE A 181 13.64 6.67 -5.69
CA PHE A 181 12.72 7.37 -6.59
C PHE A 181 12.03 6.42 -7.56
N SER A 182 10.75 6.70 -7.82
CA SER A 182 10.01 6.11 -8.93
C SER A 182 10.78 6.31 -10.24
N PRO A 183 10.91 5.26 -11.08
CA PRO A 183 11.64 5.37 -12.34
C PRO A 183 10.90 6.23 -13.38
N ASN A 184 9.56 6.28 -13.35
CA ASN A 184 8.74 7.19 -14.15
C ASN A 184 7.37 7.42 -13.46
N LYS A 185 6.58 8.36 -13.98
CA LYS A 185 5.28 8.78 -13.39
C LYS A 185 4.25 7.66 -13.26
N ASP A 186 4.38 6.60 -14.06
CA ASP A 186 3.40 5.51 -14.04
C ASP A 186 3.62 4.61 -12.81
N PHE A 187 4.82 4.66 -12.19
CA PHE A 187 5.14 4.00 -10.91
C PHE A 187 4.80 4.84 -9.68
N ASP A 188 4.35 6.08 -9.86
CA ASP A 188 3.94 6.93 -8.75
C ASP A 188 2.70 6.30 -8.09
N GLY A 189 2.83 5.97 -6.80
CA GLY A 189 1.76 5.44 -5.97
C GLY A 189 0.85 6.52 -5.38
N CYS A 190 0.32 6.22 -4.20
CA CYS A 190 -0.65 7.08 -3.53
C CYS A 190 0.05 7.86 -2.42
N TYR A 191 0.05 9.19 -2.52
CA TYR A 191 0.84 10.06 -1.66
C TYR A 191 0.03 11.20 -1.05
N SER A 192 0.47 11.65 0.11
CA SER A 192 0.30 13.02 0.57
C SER A 192 1.67 13.68 0.72
N GLN A 193 1.79 14.94 0.30
CA GLN A 193 3.02 15.71 0.43
C GLN A 193 2.75 16.97 1.24
N ASN A 194 3.63 17.24 2.19
CA ASN A 194 3.63 18.46 2.98
C ASN A 194 5.07 18.93 3.23
N ILE A 195 5.24 20.22 3.53
CA ILE A 195 6.50 20.74 4.09
C ILE A 195 6.40 20.62 5.60
N MET A 196 7.34 19.91 6.23
CA MET A 196 7.33 19.65 7.68
C MET A 196 8.63 20.11 8.32
N SER A 197 8.54 20.90 9.38
CA SER A 197 9.70 21.54 10.02
C SER A 197 10.74 20.55 10.57
N SER A 198 10.35 19.30 10.85
CA SER A 198 11.26 18.26 11.33
C SER A 198 10.85 16.85 10.90
N LEU A 199 11.81 15.92 11.00
CA LEU A 199 11.58 14.48 10.82
C LEU A 199 10.49 13.95 11.77
N GLN A 200 10.48 14.43 13.01
CA GLN A 200 9.52 14.01 14.03
C GLN A 200 8.08 14.40 13.64
N TYR A 201 7.89 15.58 13.05
CA TYR A 201 6.57 15.99 12.55
C TYR A 201 6.12 15.17 11.34
N CYS A 202 7.05 14.83 10.44
CA CYS A 202 6.76 13.93 9.33
C CYS A 202 6.35 12.53 9.82
N ALA A 203 7.11 11.97 10.78
CA ALA A 203 6.82 10.69 11.41
C ALA A 203 5.47 10.72 12.15
N TYR A 204 5.18 11.79 12.89
CA TYR A 204 3.91 11.97 13.60
C TYR A 204 2.72 12.04 12.63
N SER A 205 2.86 12.76 11.52
CA SER A 205 1.82 12.87 10.50
C SER A 205 1.49 11.51 9.88
N CYS A 206 2.52 10.69 9.62
CA CYS A 206 2.31 9.31 9.18
C CYS A 206 1.77 8.40 10.30
N ALA A 207 2.19 8.59 11.56
CA ALA A 207 1.72 7.79 12.69
C ALA A 207 0.23 7.99 12.98
N THR A 208 -0.26 9.22 12.76
CA THR A 208 -1.67 9.60 12.98
C THR A 208 -2.58 9.25 11.80
N ASP A 209 -2.00 9.00 10.62
CA ASP A 209 -2.73 8.46 9.48
C ASP A 209 -2.73 6.93 9.53
N GLU A 210 -3.89 6.33 9.83
CA GLU A 210 -4.11 4.88 9.88
C GLU A 210 -3.64 4.18 8.60
N TYR A 211 -3.75 4.85 7.45
CA TYR A 211 -3.44 4.30 6.14
C TYR A 211 -2.01 4.60 5.68
N CYS A 212 -1.21 5.32 6.46
CA CYS A 212 0.19 5.50 6.15
C CYS A 212 0.96 4.19 6.26
N THR A 213 1.73 3.87 5.22
CA THR A 213 2.60 2.68 5.12
C THR A 213 4.08 3.01 5.27
N ARG A 214 4.49 4.19 4.77
CA ARG A 214 5.88 4.66 4.75
C ARG A 214 5.91 6.18 4.61
N PHE A 215 7.00 6.79 5.05
CA PHE A 215 7.28 8.18 4.76
C PHE A 215 8.73 8.41 4.34
N TYR A 216 8.94 9.50 3.64
CA TYR A 216 10.21 10.01 3.17
C TYR A 216 10.39 11.43 3.69
N TYR A 217 11.58 11.74 4.18
CA TYR A 217 11.89 13.06 4.69
C TYR A 217 13.18 13.56 4.08
N ASN A 218 13.14 14.75 3.47
CA ASN A 218 14.34 15.43 3.00
C ASN A 218 14.84 16.38 4.09
N ASN A 219 16.02 16.09 4.65
CA ASN A 219 16.56 16.90 5.74
C ASN A 219 17.03 18.30 5.31
N LEU A 220 17.28 18.53 4.01
CA LEU A 220 17.71 19.81 3.45
C LEU A 220 16.52 20.71 3.12
N THR A 221 15.55 20.19 2.36
CA THR A 221 14.39 20.96 1.87
C THR A 221 13.21 20.95 2.85
N LYS A 222 13.24 20.07 3.86
CA LYS A 222 12.13 19.84 4.81
C LYS A 222 10.89 19.23 4.16
N ASP A 223 11.01 18.70 2.95
CA ASP A 223 9.95 17.96 2.29
C ASP A 223 9.63 16.69 3.07
N CYS A 224 8.33 16.45 3.29
CA CYS A 224 7.79 15.23 3.86
C CYS A 224 6.80 14.61 2.86
N ILE A 225 7.10 13.39 2.42
CA ILE A 225 6.24 12.63 1.52
C ILE A 225 5.77 11.39 2.27
N ILE A 226 4.47 11.23 2.39
CA ILE A 226 3.84 10.12 3.08
C ILE A 226 3.16 9.25 2.02
N THR A 227 3.48 7.95 2.00
CA THR A 227 2.80 6.98 1.15
C THR A 227 1.60 6.40 1.90
N GLN A 228 0.45 6.43 1.25
CA GLN A 228 -0.82 5.97 1.81
C GLN A 228 -1.28 4.71 1.10
N TYR A 229 -1.96 3.83 1.85
CA TYR A 229 -2.62 2.59 1.40
C TYR A 229 -1.68 1.48 0.94
N ILE A 230 -0.63 1.82 0.21
CA ILE A 230 0.35 0.92 -0.37
C ILE A 230 1.75 1.49 -0.16
N VAL A 231 2.75 0.62 -0.12
CA VAL A 231 4.14 1.04 -0.10
C VAL A 231 4.57 1.42 -1.52
N SER A 232 5.13 2.60 -1.71
CA SER A 232 5.64 3.09 -3.00
C SER A 232 6.95 3.86 -2.81
N LEU A 233 7.65 4.14 -3.91
CA LEU A 233 8.86 4.97 -3.95
C LEU A 233 8.55 6.47 -3.90
N ILE A 234 9.57 7.32 -3.73
CA ILE A 234 9.45 8.77 -3.84
C ILE A 234 8.94 9.13 -5.24
N PRO A 235 7.86 9.92 -5.37
CA PRO A 235 7.24 10.21 -6.65
C PRO A 235 8.14 11.01 -7.59
N THR A 236 7.88 10.91 -8.89
CA THR A 236 8.72 11.52 -9.93
C THR A 236 8.75 13.05 -9.92
N TYR A 237 7.71 13.70 -9.40
CA TYR A 237 7.66 15.15 -9.27
C TYR A 237 8.51 15.68 -8.11
N ALA A 238 8.95 14.81 -7.19
CA ALA A 238 9.78 15.22 -6.06
C ALA A 238 11.20 15.55 -6.52
N ASN A 239 11.85 16.49 -5.84
CA ASN A 239 13.19 16.91 -6.20
C ASN A 239 14.21 15.79 -5.91
N ARG A 240 14.99 15.42 -6.93
CA ARG A 240 16.05 14.39 -6.87
C ARG A 240 17.34 14.87 -6.21
N THR A 241 17.23 15.75 -5.21
CA THR A 241 18.36 16.23 -4.40
C THR A 241 18.81 15.19 -3.38
N ASN A 242 20.01 15.38 -2.83
CA ASN A 242 20.47 14.62 -1.66
C ASN A 242 19.60 14.91 -0.42
N GLY A 243 19.78 14.09 0.62
CA GLY A 243 19.17 14.32 1.94
C GLY A 243 17.87 13.58 2.21
N TRP A 244 17.40 12.74 1.29
CA TRP A 244 16.24 11.89 1.50
C TRP A 244 16.56 10.70 2.40
N ASP A 245 15.78 10.57 3.47
CA ASP A 245 15.71 9.39 4.31
C ASP A 245 14.35 8.71 4.16
N CYS A 246 14.34 7.37 4.20
CA CYS A 246 13.15 6.53 4.09
C CYS A 246 12.86 5.84 5.42
N TYR A 247 11.58 5.77 5.79
CA TYR A 247 11.10 5.14 7.02
C TYR A 247 9.82 4.36 6.76
N SER A 248 9.81 3.06 7.05
CA SER A 248 8.69 2.14 6.76
C SER A 248 8.20 1.48 8.04
N LEU A 249 6.92 1.11 8.08
CA LEU A 249 6.42 0.15 9.08
C LEU A 249 7.09 -1.22 8.86
N ASP A 250 7.43 -1.91 9.93
CA ASP A 250 7.79 -3.34 9.90
C ASP A 250 6.56 -4.22 9.73
#